data_AF-A0A2S4WJH3-F1
#
_entry.id   AF-A0A2S4WJH3-F1
#
_cell.length_a   1.000
_cell.length_b   1.000
_cell.length_c   1.000
_cell.angle_alpha   90.00
_cell.angle_beta   90.00
_cell.angle_gamma   90.00
#
_symmetry.space_group_name_H-M   'P 1'
#
loop_
_entity.id
_entity.type
_entity.pdbx_description
1 polymer ?
#
loop_
_entity_poly.entity_id
_entity_poly.type
_entity_poly.pdbx_seq_one_letter_code
_entity_poly.pdbx_strand_id
1 'polypeptide(L)'
;MLLDEPPHLASSGANEANNNNNLAKVAGIPVLTPPGPNTNFLTWRYVVRGYLGSINLAYVLNPTEPKSCPATWAKDTSTVSSFIARTIDELNIRFIMELGTDTPAIWAALHEAHQDCSAGGRMYWLRRLGTTKMTGEDNESHIDAMSTNSERLTALITKAKPLTVADIHATGLVNSLPVDWQPCISSFMNDNDVSPARIAAALKQESLRRKARREEETALV
;
A
#
# COMPACT_ATOMS: atom_id res chain seq x y z
N MET A 1 16.59 13.37 1.04
CA MET A 1 15.56 14.22 0.40
C MET A 1 14.64 13.28 -0.36
N LEU A 2 13.37 13.26 0.04
CA LEU A 2 12.36 12.23 -0.24
C LEU A 2 12.03 12.14 -1.73
N LEU A 3 11.82 10.93 -2.23
CA LEU A 3 10.90 10.74 -3.35
C LEU A 3 9.54 10.31 -2.81
N ASP A 4 8.53 10.84 -3.49
CA ASP A 4 7.13 10.78 -3.14
C ASP A 4 6.63 9.36 -2.91
N GLU A 5 5.62 9.28 -2.04
CA GLU A 5 4.74 8.12 -1.93
C GLU A 5 4.33 7.60 -3.33
N PRO A 6 4.18 6.27 -3.49
CA PRO A 6 3.50 5.72 -4.66
C PRO A 6 2.23 6.52 -5.00
N PRO A 7 1.84 6.70 -6.27
CA PRO A 7 0.71 7.56 -6.65
C PRO A 7 -0.62 7.23 -5.95
N HIS A 8 -0.78 5.98 -5.50
CA HIS A 8 -1.95 5.50 -4.75
C HIS A 8 -1.83 5.69 -3.22
N LEU A 9 -0.63 5.96 -2.71
CA LEU A 9 -0.36 6.30 -1.31
C LEU A 9 -0.14 7.80 -1.10
N ALA A 10 0.10 8.59 -2.15
CA ALA A 10 0.37 10.03 -2.04
C ALA A 10 -0.77 10.77 -1.32
N SER A 11 -0.54 11.09 -0.05
CA SER A 11 -1.45 11.88 0.76
C SER A 11 -1.47 13.31 0.26
N SER A 12 -2.64 13.79 -0.19
CA SER A 12 -2.87 15.22 -0.39
C SER A 12 -2.72 15.89 0.97
N GLY A 13 -1.63 16.62 1.15
CA GLY A 13 -1.18 17.19 2.41
C GLY A 13 -2.33 17.74 3.28
N ALA A 14 -2.52 17.11 4.43
CA ALA A 14 -3.36 17.63 5.49
C ALA A 14 -2.44 18.02 6.65
N ASN A 15 -2.41 19.33 6.92
CA ASN A 15 -1.78 19.92 8.09
C ASN A 15 -2.20 19.19 9.37
N GLU A 16 -1.30 19.14 10.35
CA GLU A 16 -1.61 18.81 11.74
C GLU A 16 -2.78 19.65 12.24
N ALA A 17 -3.98 19.09 12.15
CA ALA A 17 -5.17 19.58 12.82
C ALA A 17 -5.65 18.45 13.70
N ASN A 18 -5.39 18.64 15.00
CA ASN A 18 -5.95 17.88 16.11
C ASN A 18 -7.48 17.88 16.02
N ASN A 19 -8.04 16.95 15.25
CA ASN A 19 -9.47 16.79 15.11
C ASN A 19 -9.91 15.52 15.83
N ASN A 20 -10.32 15.74 17.08
CA ASN A 20 -11.25 14.91 17.82
C ASN A 20 -12.58 14.83 17.05
N ASN A 21 -12.63 14.06 15.96
CA ASN A 21 -13.86 13.80 15.25
C ASN A 21 -14.47 12.51 15.82
N ASN A 22 -15.44 12.74 16.70
CA ASN A 22 -16.39 11.76 17.20
C ASN A 22 -17.17 11.11 16.04
N LEU A 23 -16.57 10.10 15.40
CA LEU A 23 -17.31 9.13 14.60
C LEU A 23 -17.43 7.86 15.43
N ALA A 24 -18.66 7.61 15.89
CA ALA A 24 -19.10 6.53 16.76
C ALA A 24 -18.09 5.38 16.95
N LYS A 25 -17.37 5.38 18.08
CA LYS A 25 -16.62 4.22 18.57
C LYS A 25 -17.58 3.04 18.68
N VAL A 26 -17.64 2.21 17.64
CA VAL A 26 -18.14 0.85 17.77
C VAL A 26 -17.17 0.19 18.73
N ALA A 27 -17.65 -0.18 19.92
CA ALA A 27 -16.86 -0.48 21.12
C ALA A 27 -15.48 -1.14 20.82
N GLY A 28 -14.41 -0.36 20.96
CA GLY A 28 -13.02 -0.84 20.89
C GLY A 28 -12.42 -1.05 19.50
N ILE A 29 -13.16 -0.80 18.41
CA ILE A 29 -12.65 -0.97 17.05
C ILE A 29 -11.99 0.35 16.61
N PRO A 30 -10.69 0.34 16.23
CA PRO A 30 -10.03 1.55 15.76
C PRO A 30 -10.67 2.04 14.45
N VAL A 31 -10.58 3.33 14.18
CA VAL A 31 -10.92 3.87 12.85
C VAL A 31 -9.76 3.58 11.91
N LEU A 32 -10.04 3.06 10.70
CA LEU A 32 -9.03 2.87 9.65
C LEU A 32 -8.52 4.23 9.20
N THR A 33 -7.25 4.52 9.46
CA THR A 33 -6.60 5.75 9.01
C THR A 33 -6.43 5.72 7.48
N PRO A 34 -6.27 6.88 6.81
CA PRO A 34 -6.06 6.93 5.36
C PRO A 34 -4.90 6.06 4.86
N PRO A 35 -4.85 5.71 3.57
CA PRO A 35 -3.72 4.98 3.01
C PRO A 35 -2.43 5.78 3.14
N GLY A 36 -1.32 5.07 3.27
CA GLY A 36 0.02 5.66 3.41
C GLY A 36 0.91 4.84 4.35
N PRO A 37 2.18 5.21 4.50
CA PRO A 37 3.15 4.52 5.34
C PRO A 37 2.70 4.29 6.79
N ASN A 38 1.88 5.20 7.31
CA ASN A 38 1.42 5.20 8.69
C ASN A 38 0.01 4.60 8.85
N THR A 39 -0.54 3.95 7.80
CA THR A 39 -1.89 3.38 7.87
C THR A 39 -1.97 2.27 8.93
N ASN A 40 -3.01 2.26 9.76
CA ASN A 40 -3.25 1.21 10.76
C ASN A 40 -3.98 -0.03 10.18
N PHE A 41 -4.06 -0.14 8.84
CA PHE A 41 -4.85 -1.15 8.14
C PHE A 41 -4.65 -2.59 8.64
N LEU A 42 -3.41 -3.02 8.90
CA LEU A 42 -3.16 -4.38 9.40
C LEU A 42 -3.86 -4.66 10.73
N THR A 43 -3.72 -3.74 11.68
CA THR A 43 -4.35 -3.82 12.99
C THR A 43 -5.87 -3.72 12.86
N TRP A 44 -6.36 -2.75 12.09
CA TRP A 44 -7.78 -2.57 11.83
C TRP A 44 -8.42 -3.82 11.23
N ARG A 45 -7.79 -4.37 10.18
CA ARG A 45 -8.25 -5.56 9.46
C ARG A 45 -8.34 -6.77 10.38
N TYR A 46 -7.33 -6.96 11.24
CA TYR A 46 -7.32 -8.04 12.24
C TYR A 46 -8.49 -7.91 13.21
N VAL A 47 -8.69 -6.71 13.80
CA VAL A 47 -9.75 -6.44 14.78
C VAL A 47 -11.14 -6.59 14.16
N VAL A 48 -11.37 -6.00 12.97
CA VAL A 48 -12.65 -6.10 12.26
C VAL A 48 -12.99 -7.54 11.91
N ARG A 49 -12.05 -8.29 11.34
CA ARG A 49 -12.29 -9.71 11.00
C ARG A 49 -12.58 -10.55 12.24
N GLY A 50 -11.87 -10.31 13.34
CA GLY A 50 -12.11 -10.98 14.62
C GLY A 50 -13.49 -10.67 15.20
N TYR A 51 -13.90 -9.40 15.20
CA TYR A 51 -15.23 -8.98 15.64
C TYR A 51 -16.34 -9.58 14.78
N LEU A 52 -16.24 -9.49 13.45
CA LEU A 52 -17.21 -10.12 12.56
C LEU A 52 -17.26 -11.63 12.74
N GLY A 53 -16.14 -12.27 13.06
CA GLY A 53 -16.06 -13.68 13.39
C GLY A 53 -16.85 -14.05 14.63
N SER A 54 -16.78 -13.24 15.69
CA SER A 54 -17.50 -13.51 16.95
C SER A 54 -19.02 -13.39 16.83
N ILE A 55 -19.51 -12.66 15.82
CA ILE A 55 -20.94 -12.52 15.50
C ILE A 55 -21.37 -13.35 14.27
N ASN A 56 -20.52 -14.27 13.81
CA ASN A 56 -20.78 -15.15 12.65
C ASN A 56 -21.05 -14.43 11.33
N LEU A 57 -20.49 -13.23 11.13
CA LEU A 57 -20.62 -12.45 9.89
C LEU A 57 -19.33 -12.40 9.06
N ALA A 58 -18.19 -12.92 9.55
CA ALA A 58 -16.92 -12.87 8.79
C ALA A 58 -16.99 -13.62 7.43
N TYR A 59 -17.97 -14.49 7.23
CA TYR A 59 -18.14 -15.24 5.99
C TYR A 59 -18.45 -14.32 4.79
N VAL A 60 -19.16 -13.21 5.00
CA VAL A 60 -19.51 -12.26 3.92
C VAL A 60 -18.32 -11.44 3.40
N LEU A 61 -17.15 -11.52 4.04
CA LEU A 61 -15.92 -10.88 3.56
C LEU A 61 -15.29 -11.63 2.38
N ASN A 62 -15.69 -12.89 2.14
CA ASN A 62 -15.10 -13.72 1.10
C ASN A 62 -16.06 -13.78 -0.10
N PRO A 63 -15.53 -13.77 -1.34
CA PRO A 63 -16.34 -14.00 -2.53
C PRO A 63 -17.12 -15.31 -2.40
N THR A 64 -18.43 -15.25 -2.58
CA THR A 64 -19.33 -16.38 -2.47
C THR A 64 -20.16 -16.47 -3.75
N GLU A 65 -20.29 -17.67 -4.31
CA GLU A 65 -21.13 -17.86 -5.49
C GLU A 65 -22.60 -17.57 -5.15
N PRO A 66 -23.36 -16.92 -6.06
CA PRO A 66 -24.76 -16.55 -5.79
C PRO A 66 -25.65 -17.70 -5.33
N LYS A 67 -25.38 -18.93 -5.80
CA LYS A 67 -26.14 -20.14 -5.46
C LYS A 67 -25.84 -20.68 -4.06
N SER A 68 -24.73 -20.28 -3.47
CA SER A 68 -24.25 -20.69 -2.15
C SER A 68 -24.59 -19.68 -1.06
N CYS A 69 -25.17 -18.53 -1.44
CA CYS A 69 -25.56 -17.49 -0.51
C CYS A 69 -26.77 -17.93 0.35
N PRO A 70 -26.70 -17.79 1.68
CA PRO A 70 -27.84 -18.05 2.55
C PRO A 70 -28.95 -17.02 2.32
N ALA A 71 -30.16 -17.33 2.79
CA ALA A 71 -31.31 -16.41 2.70
C ALA A 71 -31.05 -15.06 3.41
N THR A 72 -30.12 -15.02 4.38
CA THR A 72 -29.74 -13.81 5.12
C THR A 72 -28.70 -12.96 4.39
N TRP A 73 -28.12 -13.43 3.28
CA TRP A 73 -26.96 -12.82 2.63
C TRP A 73 -27.11 -11.31 2.42
N ALA A 74 -28.21 -10.84 1.83
CA ALA A 74 -28.43 -9.42 1.55
C ALA A 74 -28.50 -8.56 2.83
N LYS A 75 -29.05 -9.10 3.92
CA LYS A 75 -29.10 -8.42 5.21
C LYS A 75 -27.70 -8.38 5.85
N ASP A 76 -27.00 -9.50 5.78
CA ASP A 76 -25.69 -9.66 6.41
C ASP A 76 -24.64 -8.80 5.69
N THR A 77 -24.64 -8.76 4.35
CA THR A 77 -23.77 -7.86 3.58
C THR A 77 -24.10 -6.39 3.83
N SER A 78 -25.37 -6.00 3.88
CA SER A 78 -25.75 -4.63 4.23
C SER A 78 -25.33 -4.24 5.65
N THR A 79 -25.42 -5.17 6.59
CA THR A 79 -24.98 -4.98 7.98
C THR A 79 -23.47 -4.78 8.04
N VAL A 80 -22.70 -5.65 7.38
CA VAL A 80 -21.24 -5.58 7.38
C VAL A 80 -20.71 -4.38 6.60
N SER A 81 -21.29 -4.05 5.45
CA SER A 81 -20.87 -2.87 4.67
C SER A 81 -21.10 -1.58 5.46
N SER A 82 -22.25 -1.46 6.13
CA SER A 82 -22.57 -0.31 7.00
C SER A 82 -21.64 -0.24 8.21
N PHE A 83 -21.32 -1.40 8.79
CA PHE A 83 -20.35 -1.49 9.87
C PHE A 83 -18.95 -1.04 9.42
N ILE A 84 -18.45 -1.54 8.28
CA ILE A 84 -17.15 -1.16 7.72
C ILE A 84 -17.12 0.36 7.49
N ALA A 85 -18.13 0.92 6.82
CA ALA A 85 -18.22 2.34 6.52
C ALA A 85 -18.15 3.25 7.78
N ARG A 86 -18.57 2.75 8.95
CA ARG A 86 -18.49 3.47 10.23
C ARG A 86 -17.14 3.35 10.94
N THR A 87 -16.31 2.41 10.51
CA THR A 87 -15.00 2.11 11.11
C THR A 87 -13.84 2.59 10.24
N ILE A 88 -14.10 3.37 9.20
CA ILE A 88 -13.08 3.94 8.33
C ILE A 88 -13.11 5.47 8.38
N ASP A 89 -11.94 6.07 8.14
CA ASP A 89 -11.84 7.51 7.89
C ASP A 89 -12.60 7.90 6.59
N GLU A 90 -13.14 9.11 6.54
CA GLU A 90 -13.91 9.61 5.40
C GLU A 90 -13.11 9.59 4.09
N LEU A 91 -11.79 9.77 4.15
CA LEU A 91 -10.92 9.73 2.98
C LEU A 91 -10.86 8.35 2.35
N ASN A 92 -11.24 7.29 3.08
CA ASN A 92 -11.32 5.92 2.54
C ASN A 92 -12.65 5.64 1.81
N ILE A 93 -13.68 6.47 2.00
CA ILE A 93 -15.00 6.28 1.36
C ILE A 93 -14.86 6.27 -0.17
N ARG A 94 -13.93 7.06 -0.71
CA ARG A 94 -13.67 7.14 -2.16
C ARG A 94 -13.40 5.78 -2.82
N PHE A 95 -12.85 4.82 -2.07
CA PHE A 95 -12.52 3.49 -2.60
C PHE A 95 -13.71 2.53 -2.65
N ILE A 96 -14.79 2.85 -1.91
CA ILE A 96 -15.90 1.92 -1.68
C ILE A 96 -17.27 2.49 -2.07
N MET A 97 -17.35 3.79 -2.37
CA MET A 97 -18.62 4.51 -2.58
C MET A 97 -19.49 3.90 -3.69
N GLU A 98 -18.88 3.41 -4.77
CA GLU A 98 -19.61 2.82 -5.91
C GLU A 98 -19.93 1.32 -5.73
N LEU A 99 -19.37 0.68 -4.69
CA LEU A 99 -19.52 -0.77 -4.46
C LEU A 99 -20.79 -1.12 -3.67
N GLY A 100 -21.50 -0.11 -3.15
CA GLY A 100 -22.78 -0.27 -2.46
C GLY A 100 -22.70 -1.17 -1.22
N THR A 101 -23.27 -2.36 -1.30
CA THR A 101 -23.28 -3.36 -0.21
C THR A 101 -22.49 -4.62 -0.54
N ASP A 102 -21.76 -4.65 -1.67
CA ASP A 102 -20.89 -5.76 -2.04
C ASP A 102 -19.70 -5.84 -1.07
N THR A 103 -19.91 -6.54 0.03
CA THR A 103 -18.95 -6.63 1.14
C THR A 103 -17.61 -7.26 0.72
N PRO A 104 -17.59 -8.34 -0.08
CA PRO A 104 -16.34 -8.85 -0.65
C PRO A 104 -15.59 -7.79 -1.48
N ALA A 105 -16.29 -7.05 -2.34
CA ALA A 105 -15.67 -6.00 -3.16
C ALA A 105 -15.13 -4.84 -2.31
N ILE A 106 -15.91 -4.38 -1.32
CA ILE A 106 -15.50 -3.35 -0.35
C ILE A 106 -14.24 -3.78 0.39
N TRP A 107 -14.22 -5.02 0.90
CA TRP A 107 -13.08 -5.56 1.64
C TRP A 107 -11.83 -5.66 0.77
N ALA A 108 -11.98 -6.09 -0.48
CA ALA A 108 -10.89 -6.15 -1.46
C ALA A 108 -10.38 -4.75 -1.84
N ALA A 109 -11.26 -3.78 -2.08
CA ALA A 109 -10.88 -2.42 -2.46
C ALA A 109 -10.09 -1.72 -1.34
N LEU A 110 -10.52 -1.86 -0.08
CA LEU A 110 -9.75 -1.35 1.07
C LEU A 110 -8.42 -2.10 1.22
N HIS A 111 -8.38 -3.39 0.94
CA HIS A 111 -7.11 -4.12 0.96
C HIS A 111 -6.12 -3.58 -0.08
N GLU A 112 -6.55 -3.41 -1.32
CA GLU A 112 -5.70 -2.89 -2.40
C GLU A 112 -5.30 -1.43 -2.16
N ALA A 113 -6.19 -0.59 -1.63
CA ALA A 113 -5.87 0.80 -1.35
C ALA A 113 -4.79 0.94 -0.26
N HIS A 114 -4.79 0.06 0.74
CA HIS A 114 -3.89 0.18 1.91
C HIS A 114 -2.66 -0.72 1.85
N GLN A 115 -2.70 -1.80 1.07
CA GLN A 115 -1.58 -2.72 0.90
C GLN A 115 -1.20 -2.81 -0.56
N ASP A 116 -0.14 -2.10 -0.90
CA ASP A 116 0.54 -2.26 -2.18
C ASP A 116 1.21 -3.63 -2.27
N CYS A 117 0.44 -4.66 -2.64
CA CYS A 117 0.94 -6.01 -2.88
C CYS A 117 1.61 -6.15 -4.26
N SER A 118 1.93 -5.04 -4.95
CA SER A 118 2.74 -5.06 -6.17
C SER A 118 4.19 -5.43 -5.85
N ALA A 119 4.98 -5.65 -6.91
CA ALA A 119 6.42 -5.76 -6.74
C ALA A 119 7.03 -4.43 -6.27
N GLY A 120 6.47 -3.28 -6.68
CA GLY A 120 6.93 -1.97 -6.21
C GLY A 120 6.75 -1.78 -4.71
N GLY A 121 5.62 -2.21 -4.14
CA GLY A 121 5.40 -2.17 -2.69
C GLY A 121 6.41 -3.00 -1.91
N ARG A 122 6.70 -4.23 -2.36
CA ARG A 122 7.76 -5.07 -1.77
C ARG A 122 9.14 -4.41 -1.90
N MET A 123 9.49 -3.93 -3.09
CA MET A 123 10.75 -3.24 -3.35
C MET A 123 10.89 -1.96 -2.54
N TYR A 124 9.80 -1.22 -2.32
CA TYR A 124 9.78 -0.01 -1.50
C TYR A 124 10.14 -0.31 -0.05
N TRP A 125 9.47 -1.27 0.60
CA TRP A 125 9.77 -1.61 1.99
C TRP A 125 11.14 -2.27 2.14
N LEU A 126 11.56 -3.09 1.15
CA LEU A 126 12.92 -3.63 1.10
C LEU A 126 13.98 -2.54 0.98
N ARG A 127 13.77 -1.54 0.11
CA ARG A 127 14.62 -0.36 -0.01
C ARG A 127 14.68 0.39 1.31
N ARG A 128 13.53 0.63 1.94
CA ARG A 128 13.45 1.37 3.20
C ARG A 128 14.20 0.66 4.31
N LEU A 129 14.09 -0.67 4.41
CA LEU A 129 14.90 -1.49 5.32
C LEU A 129 16.41 -1.34 5.04
N GLY A 130 16.83 -1.41 3.78
CA GLY A 130 18.25 -1.33 3.43
C GLY A 130 18.86 0.08 3.51
N THR A 131 18.04 1.13 3.55
CA THR A 131 18.51 2.52 3.44
C THR A 131 18.16 3.42 4.63
N THR A 132 17.27 2.99 5.52
CA THR A 132 17.01 3.70 6.79
C THR A 132 18.27 3.66 7.64
N LYS A 133 18.80 4.85 7.97
CA LYS A 133 19.96 5.01 8.83
C LYS A 133 19.53 5.62 10.16
N MET A 134 20.21 5.24 11.24
CA MET A 134 20.05 5.92 12.52
C MET A 134 20.49 7.38 12.36
N THR A 135 19.67 8.30 12.85
CA THR A 135 19.96 9.73 12.89
C THR A 135 19.89 10.21 14.33
N GLY A 136 20.94 10.86 14.82
CA GLY A 136 21.02 11.24 16.23
C GLY A 136 21.34 10.05 17.14
N GLU A 137 20.93 10.14 18.40
CA GLU A 137 21.31 9.19 19.47
C GLU A 137 20.15 8.29 19.93
N ASP A 138 18.93 8.50 19.42
CA ASP A 138 17.76 7.70 19.79
C ASP A 138 17.74 6.35 19.05
N ASN A 139 18.41 5.37 19.67
CA ASN A 139 18.49 4.01 19.17
C ASN A 139 17.16 3.26 19.26
N GLU A 140 16.33 3.53 20.27
CA GLU A 140 15.05 2.84 20.47
C GLU A 140 14.09 3.18 19.33
N SER A 141 13.90 4.47 19.04
CA SER A 141 13.08 4.91 17.91
C SER A 141 13.58 4.38 16.57
N HIS A 142 14.91 4.24 16.40
CA HIS A 142 15.48 3.66 15.20
C HIS A 142 15.16 2.15 15.07
N ILE A 143 15.28 1.39 16.15
CA ILE A 143 14.93 -0.03 16.19
C ILE A 143 13.44 -0.23 15.89
N ASP A 144 12.57 0.58 16.48
CA ASP A 144 11.12 0.53 16.24
C ASP A 144 10.77 0.85 14.78
N ALA A 145 11.44 1.84 14.18
CA ALA A 145 11.27 2.17 12.77
C ALA A 145 11.73 1.01 11.86
N MET A 146 12.85 0.36 12.18
CA MET A 146 13.35 -0.81 11.45
C MET A 146 12.42 -2.02 11.58
N SER A 147 11.88 -2.28 12.79
CA SER A 147 10.88 -3.33 13.01
C SER A 147 9.61 -3.06 12.20
N THR A 148 9.11 -1.83 12.24
CA THR A 148 7.94 -1.40 11.47
C THR A 148 8.15 -1.64 9.97
N ASN A 149 9.31 -1.28 9.41
CA ASN A 149 9.60 -1.54 7.99
C ASN A 149 9.62 -3.05 7.67
N SER A 150 10.12 -3.88 8.60
CA SER A 150 10.16 -5.34 8.47
C SER A 150 8.77 -5.96 8.49
N GLU A 151 7.91 -5.51 9.41
CA GLU A 151 6.52 -5.94 9.50
C GLU A 151 5.74 -5.58 8.24
N ARG A 152 5.96 -4.37 7.70
CA ARG A 152 5.35 -3.92 6.44
C ARG A 152 5.81 -4.76 5.25
N LEU A 153 7.10 -5.06 5.14
CA LEU A 153 7.59 -5.96 4.09
C LEU A 153 6.99 -7.37 4.26
N THR A 154 6.98 -7.89 5.48
CA THR A 154 6.45 -9.23 5.81
C THR A 154 4.97 -9.35 5.43
N ALA A 155 4.17 -8.30 5.67
CA ALA A 155 2.76 -8.28 5.32
C ALA A 155 2.49 -8.43 3.81
N LEU A 156 3.45 -8.04 2.96
CA LEU A 156 3.34 -8.16 1.49
C LEU A 156 3.87 -9.49 0.96
N ILE A 157 4.63 -10.23 1.76
CA ILE A 157 5.19 -11.53 1.38
C ILE A 157 4.15 -12.61 1.67
N THR A 158 3.65 -13.25 0.62
CA THR A 158 2.69 -14.35 0.74
C THR A 158 3.18 -15.57 -0.03
N LYS A 159 2.56 -16.73 0.19
CA LYS A 159 2.87 -17.94 -0.59
C LYS A 159 2.65 -17.73 -2.10
N ALA A 160 1.67 -16.92 -2.48
CA ALA A 160 1.37 -16.60 -3.87
C ALA A 160 2.30 -15.52 -4.44
N LYS A 161 2.80 -14.61 -3.59
CA LYS A 161 3.69 -13.51 -3.95
C LYS A 161 4.90 -13.50 -3.01
N PRO A 162 5.88 -14.41 -3.19
CA PRO A 162 7.07 -14.47 -2.36
C PRO A 162 8.00 -13.28 -2.65
N LEU A 163 8.91 -12.97 -1.72
CA LEU A 163 10.05 -12.11 -2.03
C LEU A 163 11.05 -12.89 -2.88
N THR A 164 11.36 -12.39 -4.08
CA THR A 164 12.22 -13.08 -5.04
C THR A 164 13.60 -12.42 -5.15
N VAL A 165 14.56 -13.16 -5.71
CA VAL A 165 15.88 -12.61 -6.08
C VAL A 165 15.74 -11.48 -7.10
N ALA A 166 14.72 -11.52 -7.96
CA ALA A 166 14.43 -10.47 -8.91
C ALA A 166 14.05 -9.16 -8.20
N ASP A 167 13.21 -9.22 -7.16
CA ASP A 167 12.84 -8.04 -6.36
C ASP A 167 14.07 -7.43 -5.67
N ILE A 168 14.97 -8.26 -5.13
CA ILE A 168 16.22 -7.82 -4.49
C ILE A 168 17.15 -7.15 -5.50
N HIS A 169 17.37 -7.78 -6.67
CA HIS A 169 18.21 -7.25 -7.73
C HIS A 169 17.66 -5.93 -8.28
N ALA A 170 16.35 -5.86 -8.54
CA ALA A 170 15.67 -4.65 -8.97
C ALA A 170 15.84 -3.54 -7.93
N THR A 171 15.63 -3.84 -6.65
CA THR A 171 15.81 -2.87 -5.55
C THR A 171 17.25 -2.36 -5.47
N GLY A 172 18.24 -3.25 -5.61
CA GLY A 172 19.66 -2.87 -5.66
C GLY A 172 19.97 -1.92 -6.82
N LEU A 173 19.44 -2.21 -8.02
CA LEU A 173 19.57 -1.32 -9.17
C LEU A 173 18.94 0.05 -8.89
N VAL A 174 17.70 0.10 -8.39
CA VAL A 174 17.03 1.37 -8.05
C VAL A 174 17.82 2.17 -7.01
N ASN A 175 18.37 1.51 -5.99
CA ASN A 175 19.15 2.15 -4.94
C ASN A 175 20.49 2.71 -5.43
N SER A 176 21.06 2.12 -6.49
CA SER A 176 22.32 2.57 -7.08
C SER A 176 22.19 3.82 -7.95
N LEU A 177 20.96 4.23 -8.28
CA LEU A 177 20.71 5.32 -9.22
C LEU A 177 20.48 6.66 -8.52
N PRO A 178 20.89 7.78 -9.16
CA PRO A 178 20.49 9.11 -8.73
C PRO A 178 18.96 9.31 -8.77
N VAL A 179 18.47 10.22 -7.92
CA VAL A 179 17.03 10.51 -7.73
C VAL A 179 16.30 10.86 -9.02
N ASP A 180 16.94 11.59 -9.92
CA ASP A 180 16.38 12.06 -11.18
C ASP A 180 16.15 10.93 -12.21
N TRP A 181 16.65 9.71 -11.96
CA TRP A 181 16.36 8.54 -12.78
C TRP A 181 15.06 7.84 -12.39
N GLN A 182 14.49 8.13 -11.22
CA GLN A 182 13.31 7.41 -10.72
C GLN A 182 12.06 7.52 -11.60
N PRO A 183 11.79 8.64 -12.30
CA PRO A 183 10.64 8.72 -13.20
C PRO A 183 10.66 7.69 -14.34
N CYS A 184 11.83 7.21 -14.79
CA CYS A 184 11.88 6.22 -15.88
C CYS A 184 11.52 4.80 -15.42
N ILE A 185 11.51 4.56 -14.12
CA ILE A 185 11.23 3.24 -13.52
C ILE A 185 9.93 3.20 -12.72
N SER A 186 9.28 4.34 -12.48
CA SER A 186 8.04 4.43 -11.69
C SER A 186 6.91 3.58 -12.25
N SER A 187 6.80 3.48 -13.57
CA SER A 187 5.78 2.67 -14.24
C SER A 187 5.88 1.18 -13.90
N PHE A 188 7.09 0.64 -13.73
CA PHE A 188 7.30 -0.77 -13.36
C PHE A 188 6.92 -1.06 -11.92
N MET A 189 6.93 -0.05 -11.04
CA MET A 189 6.63 -0.24 -9.63
C MET A 189 5.15 -0.55 -9.38
N ASN A 190 4.26 -0.22 -10.33
CA ASN A 190 2.85 -0.56 -10.23
C ASN A 190 2.52 -1.97 -10.74
N ASP A 191 3.49 -2.67 -11.36
CA ASP A 191 3.28 -4.03 -11.86
C ASP A 191 3.32 -5.04 -10.69
N ASN A 192 2.51 -6.10 -10.79
CA ASN A 192 2.53 -7.20 -9.82
C ASN A 192 3.90 -7.89 -9.74
N ASP A 193 4.61 -7.94 -10.87
CA ASP A 193 5.93 -8.54 -11.02
C ASP A 193 6.88 -7.59 -11.74
N VAL A 194 8.08 -7.45 -11.20
CA VAL A 194 9.14 -6.62 -11.77
C VAL A 194 10.18 -7.53 -12.40
N SER A 195 10.31 -7.46 -13.73
CA SER A 195 11.41 -8.11 -14.45
C SER A 195 12.66 -7.24 -14.37
N PRO A 196 13.78 -7.72 -13.79
CA PRO A 196 15.02 -6.95 -13.78
C PRO A 196 15.53 -6.64 -15.18
N ALA A 197 15.23 -7.49 -16.16
CA ALA A 197 15.56 -7.25 -17.57
C ALA A 197 14.78 -6.06 -18.14
N ARG A 198 13.48 -5.91 -17.79
CA ARG A 198 12.66 -4.74 -18.19
C ARG A 198 13.22 -3.46 -17.58
N ILE A 199 13.58 -3.46 -16.30
CA ILE A 199 14.23 -2.31 -15.65
C ILE A 199 15.56 -1.98 -16.35
N ALA A 200 16.42 -2.97 -16.56
CA ALA A 200 17.72 -2.75 -17.19
C ALA A 200 17.58 -2.18 -18.60
N ALA A 201 16.61 -2.65 -19.38
CA ALA A 201 16.31 -2.12 -20.71
C ALA A 201 15.86 -0.64 -20.65
N ALA A 202 14.95 -0.31 -19.74
CA ALA A 202 14.47 1.06 -19.56
C ALA A 202 15.59 2.02 -19.13
N LEU A 203 16.45 1.58 -18.20
CA LEU A 203 17.61 2.37 -17.77
C LEU A 203 18.60 2.61 -18.90
N LYS A 204 18.87 1.59 -19.72
CA LYS A 204 19.72 1.74 -20.91
C LYS A 204 19.12 2.73 -21.91
N GLN A 205 17.80 2.67 -22.13
CA GLN A 205 17.10 3.60 -23.00
C GLN A 205 17.15 5.04 -22.47
N GLU A 206 16.91 5.24 -21.18
CA GLU A 206 16.99 6.58 -20.56
C GLU A 206 18.41 7.15 -20.62
N SER A 207 19.43 6.31 -20.47
CA SER A 207 20.84 6.70 -20.66
C SER A 207 21.09 7.25 -22.07
N LEU A 208 20.61 6.55 -23.10
CA LEU A 208 20.71 7.01 -24.49
C LEU A 208 19.99 8.34 -24.71
N ARG A 209 18.76 8.48 -24.19
CA ARG A 209 17.98 9.72 -24.30
C ARG A 209 18.67 10.93 -23.65
N ARG A 210 19.31 10.71 -22.50
CA ARG A 210 20.10 11.75 -21.80
C ARG A 210 21.39 12.08 -22.52
N LYS A 211 21.98 11.12 -23.25
CA LYS A 211 23.15 11.37 -24.09
C LYS A 211 22.77 12.23 -25.30
N ALA A 212 21.70 11.87 -26.01
CA ALA A 212 21.21 12.62 -27.18
C ALA A 212 20.87 14.08 -26.83
N ARG A 213 20.16 14.34 -25.73
CA ARG A 213 19.83 15.71 -25.30
C ARG A 213 21.07 16.57 -25.03
N ARG A 214 22.12 15.99 -24.43
CA ARG A 214 23.38 16.72 -24.20
C ARG A 214 24.12 17.01 -25.50
N GLU A 215 24.07 16.09 -26.46
CA GLU A 215 24.65 16.28 -27.79
C GLU A 215 23.90 17.38 -28.58
N GLU A 216 22.57 17.45 -28.47
CA GLU A 216 21.76 18.54 -29.06
C GLU A 216 22.04 19.89 -28.40
N GLU A 217 22.11 19.95 -27.07
CA GLU A 217 22.42 21.18 -26.31
C GLU A 217 23.82 21.71 -26.64
N THR A 218 24.80 20.82 -26.82
CA THR A 218 26.17 21.21 -27.20
C THR A 218 26.32 21.59 -28.67
N ALA A 219 25.42 21.14 -29.55
CA ALA A 219 25.40 21.54 -30.95
C ALA A 219 24.73 22.91 -31.19
N LEU A 220 24.01 23.43 -30.19
CA LEU A 220 23.30 24.72 -30.23
C LEU A 220 24.09 25.88 -29.58
N VAL A 221 25.27 25.60 -29.04
CA VAL A 221 26.23 26.57 -28.45
C VAL A 221 27.40 26.79 -29.39
#